data_AF-I6E864-F1
#
_entry.id   AF-I6E864-F1
#
_cell.length_a   1.000
_cell.length_b   1.000
_cell.length_c   1.000
_cell.angle_alpha   90.00
_cell.angle_beta   90.00
_cell.angle_gamma   90.00
#
_symmetry.space_group_name_H-M   'P 1'
#
loop_
_entity.id
_entity.type
_entity.pdbx_description
1 polymer ?
#
loop_
_entity_poly.entity_id
_entity_poly.type
_entity_poly.pdbx_seq_one_letter_code
_entity_poly.pdbx_strand_id
1 'polypeptide(L)'
;MVQDAQLEHALPLDTAKALAAAIEKIGFDLLIFGEGSGDLYAQQVGLLVGEILQLPVINAVSAIQRQGNTLVIERTLEDDVEVIELSVPAVLCVTSDINVPRIPSMKAILGAGKNR
;
A
#
# COMPACT_ATOMS: atom_id res chain seq x y z
N MET A 1 7.16 0.54 -14.85
CA MET A 1 8.25 0.99 -13.94
C MET A 1 8.25 2.50 -13.95
N VAL A 2 8.22 3.15 -12.77
CA VAL A 2 8.37 4.60 -12.64
C VAL A 2 9.83 4.86 -12.27
N GLN A 3 10.57 5.54 -13.14
CA GLN A 3 11.98 5.84 -12.92
C GLN A 3 12.30 7.17 -13.60
N ASP A 4 12.81 8.12 -12.83
CA ASP A 4 13.27 9.42 -13.29
C ASP A 4 14.39 9.90 -12.36
N ALA A 5 15.45 10.50 -12.91
CA ALA A 5 16.56 11.03 -12.11
C ALA A 5 16.10 12.12 -11.12
N GLN A 6 15.02 12.84 -11.42
CA GLN A 6 14.46 13.84 -10.54
C GLN A 6 13.86 13.26 -9.24
N LEU A 7 13.64 11.94 -9.18
CA LEU A 7 13.06 11.27 -8.02
C LEU A 7 14.09 10.75 -7.01
N GLU A 8 15.39 10.90 -7.28
CA GLU A 8 16.47 10.33 -6.44
C GLU A 8 16.40 10.75 -4.96
N HIS A 9 15.91 11.96 -4.69
CA HIS A 9 15.74 12.50 -3.33
C HIS A 9 14.29 12.93 -3.06
N ALA A 10 13.34 12.32 -3.76
CA ALA A 10 11.92 12.66 -3.60
C ALA A 10 11.46 12.44 -2.16
N LEU A 11 10.87 13.48 -1.59
CA LEU A 11 10.17 13.39 -0.31
C LEU A 11 8.80 12.72 -0.51
N PRO A 12 8.09 12.31 0.56
CA PRO A 12 6.87 11.53 0.44
C PRO A 12 5.81 12.10 -0.50
N LEU A 13 5.66 13.43 -0.55
CA LEU A 13 4.72 14.09 -1.46
C LEU A 13 5.07 13.92 -2.93
N ASP A 14 6.34 14.08 -3.30
CA ASP A 14 6.78 13.97 -4.69
C ASP A 14 6.73 12.50 -5.14
N THR A 15 7.11 11.59 -4.25
CA THR A 15 6.92 10.14 -4.43
C THR A 15 5.45 9.78 -4.63
N ALA A 16 4.54 10.32 -3.80
CA ALA A 16 3.11 10.07 -3.91
C ALA A 16 2.53 10.60 -5.23
N LYS A 17 2.92 11.80 -5.69
CA LYS A 17 2.51 12.35 -6.99
C LYS A 17 2.95 11.45 -8.15
N ALA A 18 4.19 10.99 -8.13
CA ALA A 18 4.72 10.11 -9.17
C ALA A 18 3.97 8.77 -9.21
N LEU A 19 3.66 8.20 -8.03
CA LEU A 19 2.88 6.97 -7.92
C LEU A 19 1.43 7.16 -8.38
N ALA A 20 0.75 8.20 -7.92
CA ALA A 20 -0.64 8.50 -8.29
C ALA A 20 -0.78 8.64 -9.82
N ALA A 21 0.12 9.40 -10.46
CA ALA A 21 0.13 9.58 -11.92
C ALA A 21 0.38 8.28 -12.71
N ALA A 22 1.04 7.30 -12.10
CA ALA A 22 1.22 5.97 -12.69
C ALA A 22 0.00 5.07 -12.45
N ILE A 23 -0.58 5.14 -11.25
CA ILE A 23 -1.74 4.36 -10.81
C ILE A 23 -2.98 4.67 -11.65
N GLU A 24 -3.21 5.93 -12.01
CA GLU A 24 -4.32 6.35 -12.89
C GLU A 24 -4.34 5.63 -14.25
N LYS A 25 -3.19 5.08 -14.69
CA LYS A 25 -3.04 4.43 -16.00
C LYS A 25 -3.29 2.92 -15.99
N ILE A 26 -3.35 2.30 -14.81
CA ILE A 26 -3.37 0.82 -14.68
C ILE A 26 -4.72 0.26 -14.22
N GLY A 27 -5.59 1.09 -13.63
CA GLY A 27 -6.85 0.65 -13.01
C GLY A 27 -6.62 -0.20 -11.76
N PHE A 28 -7.49 -0.07 -10.75
CA PHE A 28 -7.36 -0.80 -9.49
C PHE A 28 -8.68 -0.85 -8.72
N ASP A 29 -8.82 -1.87 -7.87
CA ASP A 29 -9.84 -1.93 -6.81
C ASP A 29 -9.26 -1.57 -5.44
N LEU A 30 -8.00 -1.94 -5.18
CA LEU A 30 -7.39 -1.78 -3.86
C LEU A 30 -5.91 -1.50 -4.03
N LEU A 31 -5.44 -0.44 -3.38
CA LEU A 31 -4.02 -0.12 -3.27
C LEU A 31 -3.53 -0.52 -1.88
N ILE A 32 -2.43 -1.27 -1.83
CA ILE A 32 -1.80 -1.70 -0.58
C ILE A 32 -0.40 -1.08 -0.52
N PHE A 33 -0.16 -0.35 0.57
CA PHE A 33 1.14 0.20 0.94
C PHE A 33 1.59 -0.41 2.27
N GLY A 34 2.88 -0.34 2.60
CA GLY A 34 3.30 -0.44 3.99
C GLY A 34 2.99 0.87 4.72
N GLU A 35 2.72 0.80 6.03
CA GLU A 35 2.48 1.99 6.87
C GLU A 35 3.66 2.96 6.87
N GLY A 36 4.88 2.47 6.70
CA GLY A 36 6.12 3.23 6.70
C GLY A 36 7.25 2.43 6.09
N SER A 37 8.24 3.13 5.54
CA SER A 37 9.44 2.50 5.00
C SER A 37 10.46 2.24 6.10
N GLY A 38 11.30 1.21 5.95
CA GLY A 38 12.31 0.87 6.96
C GLY A 38 13.49 1.85 7.07
N ASP A 39 13.62 2.80 6.14
CA ASP A 39 14.69 3.79 6.08
C ASP A 39 14.29 5.14 6.70
N LEU A 40 13.23 5.77 6.19
CA LEU A 40 12.76 7.09 6.62
C LEU A 40 11.58 7.01 7.59
N TYR A 41 10.81 5.91 7.54
CA TYR A 41 9.61 5.67 8.35
C TYR A 41 8.68 6.90 8.46
N ALA A 42 8.56 7.67 7.36
CA ALA A 42 7.80 8.92 7.34
C ALA A 42 6.29 8.72 7.43
N GLN A 43 5.81 7.50 7.17
CA GLN A 43 4.41 7.09 7.20
C GLN A 43 3.42 7.92 6.37
N GLN A 44 3.90 8.48 5.25
CA GLN A 44 3.15 9.48 4.50
C GLN A 44 2.75 9.07 3.08
N VAL A 45 3.54 8.23 2.40
CA VAL A 45 3.37 8.01 0.95
C VAL A 45 1.98 7.44 0.61
N GLY A 46 1.55 6.37 1.27
CA GLY A 46 0.24 5.78 0.99
C GLY A 46 -0.94 6.70 1.33
N LEU A 47 -0.83 7.46 2.44
CA LEU A 47 -1.81 8.48 2.83
C LEU A 47 -1.95 9.57 1.76
N LEU A 48 -0.81 10.10 1.30
CA LEU A 48 -0.77 11.13 0.27
C LEU A 48 -1.26 10.62 -1.08
N VAL A 49 -0.99 9.36 -1.45
CA VAL A 49 -1.56 8.76 -2.66
C VAL A 49 -3.08 8.67 -2.56
N GLY A 50 -3.62 8.23 -1.42
CA GLY A 50 -5.07 8.18 -1.18
C GLY A 50 -5.72 9.57 -1.31
N GLU A 51 -5.11 10.59 -0.71
CA GLU A 51 -5.57 11.98 -0.82
C GLU A 51 -5.53 12.49 -2.27
N ILE A 52 -4.41 12.31 -2.98
CA ILE A 52 -4.28 12.78 -4.37
C ILE A 52 -5.32 12.12 -5.29
N LEU A 53 -5.61 10.83 -5.08
CA LEU A 53 -6.61 10.08 -5.84
C LEU A 53 -8.04 10.28 -5.34
N GLN A 54 -8.24 11.04 -4.26
CA GLN A 54 -9.53 11.29 -3.62
C GLN A 54 -10.24 9.99 -3.20
N LEU A 55 -9.51 9.10 -2.55
CA LEU A 55 -9.98 7.80 -2.10
C LEU A 55 -10.01 7.68 -0.58
N PRO A 56 -10.89 6.83 -0.02
CA PRO A 56 -10.78 6.39 1.36
C PRO A 56 -9.39 5.79 1.60
N VAL A 57 -8.70 6.28 2.63
CA VAL A 57 -7.38 5.80 3.02
C VAL A 57 -7.31 5.51 4.51
N ILE A 58 -6.78 4.34 4.86
CA ILE A 58 -6.61 3.91 6.26
C ILE A 58 -5.17 3.45 6.49
N ASN A 59 -4.55 3.94 7.55
CA ASN A 59 -3.21 3.54 8.00
C ASN A 59 -3.27 2.60 9.21
N ALA A 60 -2.14 1.95 9.52
CA ALA A 60 -2.01 1.00 10.62
C ALA A 60 -2.99 -0.20 10.52
N VAL A 61 -3.21 -0.68 9.29
CA VAL A 61 -4.12 -1.80 9.02
C VAL A 61 -3.44 -3.11 9.38
N SER A 62 -4.00 -3.82 10.36
CA SER A 62 -3.47 -5.07 10.92
C SER A 62 -4.21 -6.32 10.43
N ALA A 63 -5.41 -6.19 9.86
CA ALA A 63 -6.10 -7.27 9.16
C ALA A 63 -6.99 -6.75 8.02
N ILE A 64 -7.18 -7.57 6.99
CA ILE A 64 -8.03 -7.24 5.83
C ILE A 64 -8.87 -8.47 5.46
N GLN A 65 -10.19 -8.29 5.37
CA GLN A 65 -11.13 -9.26 4.82
C GLN A 65 -11.93 -8.61 3.69
N ARG A 66 -12.02 -9.27 2.54
CA ARG A 66 -12.80 -8.77 1.38
C ARG A 66 -14.08 -9.60 1.19
N GLN A 67 -15.21 -8.92 1.08
CA GLN A 67 -16.54 -9.47 0.81
C GLN A 67 -17.14 -8.75 -0.40
N GLY A 68 -16.90 -9.27 -1.61
CA GLY A 68 -17.29 -8.60 -2.85
C GLY A 68 -16.60 -7.24 -3.01
N ASN A 69 -17.38 -6.16 -2.98
CA ASN A 69 -16.89 -4.78 -3.07
C ASN A 69 -16.66 -4.12 -1.70
N THR A 70 -16.96 -4.83 -0.62
CA THR A 70 -16.75 -4.36 0.75
C THR A 70 -15.47 -4.95 1.32
N LEU A 71 -14.74 -4.13 2.06
CA LEU A 71 -13.60 -4.49 2.88
C LEU A 71 -14.00 -4.32 4.35
N VAL A 72 -13.70 -5.32 5.17
CA VAL A 72 -13.72 -5.23 6.62
C VAL A 72 -12.28 -5.31 7.08
N ILE A 73 -11.79 -4.25 7.71
CA ILE A 73 -10.40 -4.13 8.14
C ILE A 73 -10.33 -3.96 9.65
N GLU A 74 -9.22 -4.43 10.23
CA GLU A 74 -8.85 -4.13 11.60
C GLU A 74 -7.70 -3.12 11.58
N ARG A 75 -7.80 -2.10 12.43
CA ARG A 75 -6.75 -1.12 12.68
C ARG A 75 -6.40 -1.17 14.15
N THR A 76 -5.20 -1.65 14.45
CA THR A 76 -4.71 -1.77 15.82
C THR A 76 -4.05 -0.46 16.22
N LEU A 77 -4.56 0.15 17.28
CA LEU A 77 -3.98 1.31 17.96
C LEU A 77 -3.38 0.88 19.30
N GLU A 78 -2.89 1.84 20.08
CA GLU A 78 -2.24 1.56 21.37
C GLU A 78 -3.21 0.93 22.38
N ASP A 79 -4.45 1.42 22.44
CA ASP A 79 -5.42 1.06 23.47
C ASP A 79 -6.61 0.26 22.93
N ASP A 80 -6.79 0.20 21.61
CA ASP A 80 -7.99 -0.34 20.97
C ASP A 80 -7.74 -0.93 19.58
N VAL A 81 -8.71 -1.72 19.13
CA VAL A 81 -8.77 -2.25 17.76
C VAL A 81 -10.04 -1.73 17.13
N GLU A 82 -9.88 -0.91 16.10
CA GLU A 82 -10.99 -0.39 15.30
C GLU A 82 -11.34 -1.42 14.21
N VAL A 83 -12.60 -1.82 14.12
CA VAL A 83 -13.12 -2.60 13.00
C VAL A 83 -13.85 -1.66 12.06
N ILE A 84 -13.33 -1.49 10.84
CA ILE A 84 -13.82 -0.49 9.89
C ILE A 84 -14.32 -1.20 8.63
N GLU A 85 -15.52 -0.84 8.17
CA GLU A 85 -16.08 -1.29 6.91
C GLU A 85 -15.97 -0.18 5.86
N LEU A 86 -15.47 -0.51 4.67
CA LEU A 86 -15.34 0.43 3.54
C LEU A 86 -15.51 -0.26 2.19
N SER A 87 -15.95 0.48 1.18
CA SER A 87 -16.05 -0.05 -0.20
C SER A 87 -14.79 0.22 -1.02
N VAL A 88 -14.50 -0.64 -1.99
CA VAL A 88 -13.51 -0.35 -3.05
C VAL A 88 -14.08 0.69 -4.03
N PRO A 89 -13.25 1.58 -4.63
CA PRO A 89 -11.79 1.64 -4.51
C PRO A 89 -11.29 2.27 -3.21
N ALA A 90 -10.21 1.72 -2.64
CA ALA A 90 -9.63 2.19 -1.38
C ALA A 90 -8.09 2.03 -1.34
N VAL A 91 -7.46 2.75 -0.40
CA VAL A 91 -6.03 2.66 -0.09
C VAL A 91 -5.85 2.17 1.35
N LEU A 92 -5.07 1.11 1.53
CA LEU A 92 -4.74 0.57 2.85
C LEU A 92 -3.23 0.56 3.04
N CYS A 93 -2.78 1.13 4.16
CA CYS A 93 -1.38 1.06 4.58
C CYS A 93 -1.27 0.07 5.73
N VAL A 94 -0.59 -1.05 5.48
CA VAL A 94 -0.57 -2.22 6.38
C VAL A 94 0.64 -2.20 7.31
N THR A 95 0.43 -2.71 8.52
CA THR A 95 1.49 -2.93 9.50
C THR A 95 2.36 -4.12 9.09
N SER A 96 3.58 -4.20 9.63
CA SER A 96 4.52 -5.30 9.31
C SER A 96 4.06 -6.66 9.82
N ASP A 97 3.19 -6.68 10.82
CA ASP A 97 2.67 -7.88 11.48
C ASP A 97 1.33 -8.37 10.90
N ILE A 98 0.78 -7.72 9.86
CA ILE A 98 -0.47 -8.12 9.20
C ILE A 98 -0.50 -9.60 8.78
N ASN A 99 0.66 -10.16 8.41
CA ASN A 99 0.79 -11.57 8.09
C ASN A 99 2.23 -12.07 8.26
N VAL A 100 2.44 -13.36 7.98
CA VAL A 100 3.77 -13.95 7.81
C VAL A 100 4.05 -14.11 6.30
N PRO A 101 4.96 -13.31 5.71
CA PRO A 101 5.29 -13.43 4.30
C PRO A 101 5.86 -14.82 3.96
N ARG A 102 5.38 -15.40 2.85
CA ARG A 102 5.86 -16.72 2.40
C ARG A 102 7.27 -16.61 1.84
N ILE A 103 8.14 -17.54 2.25
CA ILE A 103 9.47 -17.68 1.66
C ILE A 103 9.34 -18.25 0.24
N PRO A 104 9.89 -17.58 -0.80
CA PRO A 104 9.77 -18.05 -2.17
C PRO A 104 10.57 -19.33 -2.41
N SER A 105 10.05 -20.25 -3.24
CA SER A 105 10.79 -21.44 -3.66
C SER A 105 11.82 -21.12 -4.75
N MET A 106 12.86 -21.95 -4.88
CA MET A 106 13.86 -21.83 -5.97
C MET A 106 13.23 -21.76 -7.36
N LYS A 107 12.16 -22.54 -7.58
CA LYS A 107 11.42 -22.53 -8.86
C LYS A 107 10.76 -21.18 -9.11
N ALA A 108 10.18 -20.56 -8.08
CA ALA A 108 9.57 -19.23 -8.20
C ALA A 108 10.62 -18.16 -8.51
N ILE A 109 11.79 -18.23 -7.85
CA ILE A 109 12.91 -17.29 -8.06
C ILE A 109 13.42 -17.37 -9.51
N LEU A 110 13.71 -18.58 -10.00
CA LEU A 110 14.18 -18.79 -11.38
C LEU A 110 13.12 -18.43 -12.43
N GLY A 111 11.83 -18.63 -12.11
CA GLY A 111 10.73 -18.21 -12.97
C GLY A 111 10.63 -16.69 -13.11
N ALA A 112 10.76 -15.95 -12.01
CA ALA A 112 10.68 -14.49 -12.01
C ALA A 112 11.83 -13.84 -12.82
N GLY A 113 13.04 -14.42 -12.77
CA GLY A 113 14.20 -13.90 -13.51
C GLY A 113 14.09 -13.99 -15.04
N LYS A 114 13.16 -14.79 -15.57
CA LYS A 114 12.90 -14.91 -17.01
C LYS A 114 11.93 -13.85 -17.53
N ASN A 115 11.17 -13.20 -16.65
CA ASN A 115 10.16 -12.19 -16.98
C ASN A 115 10.69 -10.75 -16.80
N ARG A 116 12.01 -10.58 -16.88
CA ARG A 116 12.67 -9.26 -16.89
C ARG A 116 12.93 -8.80 -18.32
#